data_AF-A0A959RKZ4-F1
#
_entry.id   AF-A0A959RKZ4-F1
#
_cell.length_a   1.000
_cell.length_b   1.000
_cell.length_c   1.000
_cell.angle_alpha   90.00
_cell.angle_beta   90.00
_cell.angle_gamma   90.00
#
_symmetry.space_group_name_H-M   'P 1'
#
loop_
_entity.id
_entity.type
_entity.pdbx_description
1 polymer ?
#
loop_
_entity_poly.entity_id
_entity_poly.type
_entity_poly.pdbx_seq_one_letter_code
_entity_poly.pdbx_strand_id
1 'polypeptide(L)'
;MDCTATRIPYRQTNYFSKLVLDYIDQLPEVQPFYAHPVSLSGIQDAMSKRKQFPTNRKVLVQELQKQYAAVEQNKLVQQNIDALLDENTFTIVTAHQNNIFTGPLYFIYKIVHCIKLADFFKKT
;
A
#
# COMPACT_ATOMS: atom_id res chain seq x y z
N MET A 1 -22.86 4.37 -12.90
CA MET A 1 -22.93 5.62 -12.11
C MET A 1 -22.10 6.64 -12.86
N ASP A 2 -22.76 7.56 -13.56
CA ASP A 2 -22.09 8.71 -14.16
C ASP A 2 -21.84 9.72 -13.04
N CYS A 3 -20.65 9.66 -12.45
CA CYS A 3 -20.23 10.58 -11.41
C CYS A 3 -19.42 11.71 -12.05
N THR A 4 -19.91 12.95 -11.93
CA THR A 4 -19.15 14.15 -12.24
C THR A 4 -18.44 14.60 -10.98
N ALA A 5 -17.11 14.67 -11.01
CA ALA A 5 -16.30 15.08 -9.86
C ALA A 5 -15.35 16.20 -10.25
N THR A 6 -15.30 17.25 -9.42
CA THR A 6 -14.31 18.33 -9.54
C THR A 6 -13.13 18.02 -8.63
N ARG A 7 -11.90 18.11 -9.16
CA ARG A 7 -10.68 17.91 -8.37
C ARG A 7 -10.21 19.25 -7.80
N ILE A 8 -9.93 19.26 -6.50
CA ILE A 8 -9.35 20.42 -5.80
C ILE A 8 -7.90 20.05 -5.42
N PRO A 9 -6.89 20.84 -5.82
CA PRO A 9 -5.52 20.62 -5.38
C PRO A 9 -5.38 20.65 -3.85
N TYR A 10 -4.54 19.78 -3.29
CA TYR A 10 -4.35 19.69 -1.83
C TYR A 10 -3.97 21.03 -1.18
N ARG A 11 -3.13 21.84 -1.83
CA ARG A 11 -2.77 23.18 -1.33
C ARG A 11 -3.96 24.13 -1.17
N GLN A 12 -5.02 23.95 -1.95
CA GLN A 12 -6.23 24.78 -1.88
C GLN A 12 -7.20 24.32 -0.78
N THR A 13 -6.97 23.14 -0.18
CA THR A 13 -7.86 22.61 0.86
C THR A 13 -7.62 23.23 2.24
N ASN A 14 -6.46 23.86 2.46
CA ASN A 14 -6.00 24.37 3.77
C ASN A 14 -6.01 23.34 4.91
N TYR A 15 -6.11 22.04 4.59
CA TYR A 15 -6.24 20.97 5.57
C TYR A 15 -4.89 20.34 5.96
N PHE A 16 -3.91 20.39 5.06
CA PHE A 16 -2.63 19.70 5.22
C PHE A 16 -1.53 20.64 5.69
N SER A 17 -0.61 20.11 6.50
CA SER A 17 0.59 20.84 6.92
C SER A 17 1.49 21.13 5.73
N LYS A 18 2.34 22.17 5.86
CA LYS A 18 3.34 22.52 4.84
C LYS A 18 4.21 21.32 4.45
N LEU A 19 4.68 20.53 5.42
CA LEU A 19 5.50 19.36 5.16
C LEU A 19 4.80 18.32 4.26
N VAL A 20 3.51 18.05 4.50
CA VAL A 20 2.76 17.10 3.67
C VAL A 20 2.58 17.64 2.25
N LEU A 21 2.27 18.93 2.12
CA LEU A 21 2.12 19.57 0.81
C LEU A 21 3.44 19.57 0.02
N ASP A 22 4.56 19.85 0.69
CA ASP A 22 5.88 19.85 0.07
C ASP A 22 6.34 18.44 -0.33
N TYR A 23 5.97 17.41 0.44
CA TYR A 23 6.19 16.01 0.09
C TYR A 23 5.40 15.59 -1.16
N ILE A 24 4.11 15.93 -1.21
CA ILE A 24 3.24 15.62 -2.36
C ILE A 24 3.78 16.28 -3.64
N ASP A 25 4.27 17.51 -3.52
CA ASP A 25 4.86 18.26 -4.62
C ASP A 25 6.34 17.92 -4.88
N GLN A 26 6.92 17.01 -4.09
CA GLN A 26 8.29 16.49 -4.22
C GLN A 26 9.37 17.59 -4.22
N LEU A 27 9.18 18.62 -3.39
CA LEU A 27 10.10 19.76 -3.34
C LEU A 27 11.52 19.35 -2.88
N PRO A 28 12.60 19.97 -3.40
CA PRO A 28 13.98 19.58 -3.09
C PRO A 28 14.32 19.55 -1.60
N GLU A 29 13.71 20.42 -0.81
CA GLU A 29 13.96 20.57 0.63
C GLU A 29 13.52 19.35 1.43
N VAL A 30 12.55 18.57 0.94
CA VAL A 30 12.03 17.38 1.62
C VAL A 30 12.61 16.06 1.09
N GLN A 31 13.29 16.08 -0.05
CA GLN A 31 13.89 14.90 -0.67
C GLN A 31 14.83 14.11 0.27
N PRO A 32 15.65 14.74 1.14
CA PRO A 32 16.50 13.99 2.06
C PRO A 32 15.75 13.10 3.07
N PHE A 33 14.44 13.30 3.26
CA PHE A 33 13.65 12.58 4.27
C PHE A 33 12.94 11.33 3.72
N TYR A 34 13.06 11.01 2.44
CA TYR A 34 12.50 9.78 1.87
C TYR A 34 13.39 9.20 0.76
N ALA A 35 13.31 7.88 0.58
CA ALA A 35 14.22 7.16 -0.30
C ALA A 35 13.79 7.11 -1.78
N HIS A 36 12.50 7.31 -2.05
CA HIS A 36 11.91 7.13 -3.38
C HIS A 36 10.86 8.20 -3.68
N PRO A 37 10.88 8.82 -4.87
CA PRO A 37 9.84 9.77 -5.27
C PRO A 37 8.47 9.09 -5.39
N VAL A 38 7.42 9.90 -5.28
CA VAL A 38 6.03 9.43 -5.51
C VAL A 38 5.77 9.36 -7.02
N SER A 39 6.38 8.37 -7.67
CA SER A 39 6.31 8.15 -9.11
C SER A 39 6.40 6.65 -9.44
N LEU A 40 6.09 6.30 -10.69
CA LEU A 40 6.27 4.92 -11.17
C LEU A 40 7.74 4.48 -11.08
N SER A 41 8.70 5.35 -11.41
CA SER A 41 10.12 5.06 -11.26
C SER A 41 10.52 4.84 -9.81
N GLY A 42 10.00 5.64 -8.87
CA GLY A 42 10.25 5.44 -7.44
C GLY A 42 9.75 4.09 -6.93
N ILE A 43 8.62 3.61 -7.45
CA ILE A 43 8.08 2.28 -7.13
C ILE A 43 8.97 1.17 -7.70
N GLN A 44 9.44 1.30 -8.94
CA GLN A 44 10.38 0.35 -9.55
C GLN A 44 11.69 0.26 -8.77
N ASP A 45 12.21 1.41 -8.33
CA ASP A 45 13.40 1.47 -7.48
C ASP A 45 13.15 0.81 -6.11
N ALA A 46 11.99 1.06 -5.51
CA ALA A 46 11.61 0.44 -4.24
C ALA A 46 11.49 -1.09 -4.37
N MET A 47 10.91 -1.60 -5.45
CA MET A 47 10.85 -3.03 -5.75
C MET A 47 12.25 -3.62 -5.95
N SER A 48 13.11 -2.94 -6.70
CA SER A 48 14.49 -3.37 -6.96
C SER A 48 15.31 -3.46 -5.66
N LYS A 49 15.21 -2.45 -4.79
CA LYS A 49 15.81 -2.52 -3.44
C LYS A 49 15.17 -3.63 -2.59
N ARG A 50 13.85 -3.82 -2.68
CA ARG A 50 13.16 -4.86 -1.91
C ARG A 50 13.58 -6.28 -2.33
N LYS A 51 13.89 -6.52 -3.61
CA LYS A 51 14.44 -7.81 -4.08
C LYS A 51 15.74 -8.20 -3.38
N GLN A 52 16.54 -7.22 -2.99
CA GLN A 52 17.82 -7.44 -2.31
C GLN A 52 17.65 -7.81 -0.83
N PHE A 53 16.47 -7.59 -0.26
CA PHE A 53 16.21 -7.91 1.14
C PHE A 53 15.92 -9.41 1.31
N PRO A 54 16.72 -10.18 2.08
CA PRO A 54 16.56 -11.62 2.22
C PRO A 54 15.32 -11.95 3.06
N THR A 55 14.17 -12.07 2.40
CA THR A 55 12.91 -12.42 3.04
C THR A 55 12.76 -13.94 3.07
N ASN A 56 12.55 -14.53 4.24
CA ASN A 56 12.16 -15.93 4.35
C ASN A 56 10.68 -16.11 3.97
N ARG A 57 10.41 -16.14 2.66
CA ARG A 57 9.05 -16.23 2.09
C ARG A 57 8.31 -17.50 2.53
N LYS A 58 9.02 -18.63 2.68
CA LYS A 58 8.43 -19.90 3.12
C LYS A 58 7.87 -19.79 4.54
N VAL A 59 8.66 -19.26 5.47
CA VAL A 59 8.20 -19.06 6.86
C VAL A 59 7.05 -18.05 6.91
N LEU A 60 7.14 -16.94 6.17
CA LEU A 60 6.05 -15.96 6.08
C LEU A 60 4.72 -16.61 5.65
N VAL A 61 4.75 -17.39 4.57
CA VAL A 61 3.57 -18.06 4.00
C VAL A 61 3.01 -19.09 4.98
N GLN A 62 3.87 -19.91 5.58
CA GLN A 62 3.46 -20.90 6.58
C GLN A 62 2.77 -20.24 7.78
N GLU A 63 3.33 -19.16 8.32
CA GLU A 63 2.74 -18.48 9.47
C GLU A 63 1.43 -17.77 9.12
N LEU A 64 1.33 -17.16 7.93
CA LEU A 64 0.06 -16.58 7.46
C LEU A 64 -1.01 -17.66 7.26
N GLN A 65 -0.69 -18.79 6.65
CA GLN A 65 -1.63 -19.91 6.49
C GLN A 65 -2.14 -20.42 7.85
N LYS A 66 -1.26 -20.53 8.86
CA LYS A 66 -1.66 -20.91 10.23
C LYS A 66 -2.60 -19.87 10.85
N GLN A 67 -2.28 -18.58 10.74
CA GLN A 67 -3.11 -17.50 11.29
C GLN A 67 -4.49 -17.45 10.63
N TYR A 68 -4.55 -17.64 9.31
CA TYR A 68 -5.80 -17.63 8.55
C TYR A 68 -6.59 -18.94 8.65
N ALA A 69 -6.05 -20.00 9.25
CA ALA A 69 -6.79 -21.23 9.52
C ALA A 69 -7.96 -21.02 10.51
N ALA A 70 -7.86 -20.00 11.37
CA ALA A 70 -8.85 -19.69 12.41
C ALA A 70 -10.01 -18.77 11.94
N VAL A 71 -9.96 -18.29 10.69
CA VAL A 71 -11.02 -17.45 10.11
C VAL A 71 -11.67 -18.14 8.92
N GLU A 72 -12.81 -17.62 8.47
CA GLU A 72 -13.51 -18.15 7.30
C GLU A 72 -12.58 -18.18 6.07
N GLN A 73 -12.48 -19.36 5.45
CA GLN A 73 -11.57 -19.58 4.34
C GLN A 73 -12.08 -18.86 3.09
N ASN A 74 -11.25 -17.95 2.56
CA ASN A 74 -11.52 -17.27 1.32
C ASN A 74 -10.46 -17.66 0.28
N LYS A 75 -10.91 -18.19 -0.86
CA LYS A 75 -10.04 -18.66 -1.95
C LYS A 75 -9.09 -17.57 -2.46
N LEU A 76 -9.55 -16.33 -2.59
CA LEU A 76 -8.71 -15.23 -3.06
C LEU A 76 -7.63 -14.88 -2.03
N VAL A 77 -7.95 -14.93 -0.74
CA VAL A 77 -6.97 -14.69 0.34
C VAL A 77 -5.90 -15.78 0.32
N GLN A 78 -6.29 -17.05 0.22
CA GLN A 78 -5.34 -18.17 0.11
C GLN A 78 -4.42 -18.01 -1.11
N GLN A 79 -4.98 -17.70 -2.28
CA GLN A 79 -4.20 -17.46 -3.50
C GLN A 79 -3.21 -16.30 -3.34
N ASN A 80 -3.60 -15.22 -2.66
CA ASN A 80 -2.71 -14.09 -2.40
C ASN A 80 -1.60 -14.43 -1.40
N ILE A 81 -1.89 -15.26 -0.38
CA ILE A 81 -0.88 -15.75 0.56
C ILE A 81 0.11 -16.64 -0.19
N ASP A 82 -0.36 -17.61 -0.98
CA ASP A 82 0.50 -18.53 -1.75
C ASP A 82 1.38 -17.78 -2.76
N ALA A 83 0.86 -16.72 -3.38
CA ALA A 83 1.63 -15.88 -4.30
C ALA A 83 2.88 -15.27 -3.66
N LEU A 84 2.93 -15.09 -2.33
CA LEU A 84 4.11 -14.56 -1.63
C LEU A 84 5.33 -15.51 -1.71
N LEU A 85 5.13 -16.78 -2.11
CA LEU A 85 6.23 -17.71 -2.39
C LEU A 85 7.03 -17.30 -3.63
N ASP A 86 6.41 -16.62 -4.60
CA ASP A 86 7.06 -16.14 -5.81
C ASP A 86 7.96 -14.92 -5.48
N GLU A 87 9.20 -14.95 -5.96
CA GLU A 87 10.18 -13.90 -5.77
C GLU A 87 9.79 -12.56 -6.43
N ASN A 88 8.95 -12.62 -7.46
CA ASN A 88 8.42 -11.45 -8.17
C ASN A 88 7.13 -10.91 -7.56
N THR A 89 6.60 -11.54 -6.51
CA THR A 89 5.46 -10.99 -5.77
C THR A 89 5.93 -9.96 -4.75
N PHE A 90 5.31 -8.78 -4.81
CA PHE A 90 5.46 -7.68 -3.88
C PHE A 90 4.11 -7.31 -3.26
N THR A 91 4.15 -6.62 -2.13
CA THR A 91 2.95 -6.19 -1.41
C THR A 91 2.89 -4.66 -1.35
N ILE A 92 1.69 -4.13 -1.59
CA ILE A 92 1.33 -2.79 -1.11
C ILE A 92 0.84 -2.97 0.31
N VAL A 93 1.44 -2.26 1.27
CA VAL A 93 1.15 -2.43 2.69
C VAL A 93 0.74 -1.10 3.30
N THR A 94 -0.24 -1.15 4.17
CA THR A 94 -0.61 -0.06 5.05
C THR A 94 -0.90 -0.63 6.43
N ALA A 95 -0.84 0.22 7.46
CA ALA A 95 -1.10 -0.16 8.83
C ALA A 95 -2.09 0.80 9.50
N HIS A 96 -2.73 0.28 10.54
CA HIS A 96 -3.63 1.00 11.41
C HIS A 96 -3.67 0.33 12.79
N GLN A 97 -3.97 1.10 13.83
CA GLN A 97 -4.30 0.56 15.15
C GLN A 97 -5.63 -0.22 15.10
N ASN A 98 -5.76 -1.24 15.95
CA ASN A 98 -7.01 -1.98 16.10
C ASN A 98 -8.07 -1.07 16.72
N ASN A 99 -9.22 -0.93 16.06
CA ASN A 99 -10.33 -0.12 16.52
C ASN A 99 -11.58 -0.96 16.72
N ILE A 100 -12.35 -0.65 17.75
CA ILE A 100 -13.70 -1.18 17.92
C ILE A 100 -14.55 -0.65 16.75
N PHE A 101 -15.38 -1.51 16.15
CA PHE A 101 -16.26 -1.17 15.02
C PHE A 101 -15.54 -0.54 13.81
N THR A 102 -14.34 -1.02 13.48
CA THR A 102 -13.54 -0.60 12.31
C THR A 102 -13.02 0.85 12.32
N GLY A 103 -13.37 1.63 13.34
CA GLY A 103 -12.84 2.98 13.55
C GLY A 103 -13.32 4.00 12.52
N PRO A 104 -12.54 5.07 12.28
CA PRO A 104 -12.94 6.17 11.42
C PRO A 104 -12.98 5.77 9.94
N LEU A 105 -13.83 6.44 9.16
CA LEU A 105 -14.07 6.14 7.73
C LEU A 105 -12.80 6.08 6.88
N TYR A 106 -11.77 6.87 7.19
CA TYR A 106 -10.51 6.84 6.45
C TYR A 106 -9.83 5.46 6.48
N PHE A 107 -10.11 4.63 7.49
CA PHE A 107 -9.61 3.26 7.56
C PHE A 107 -10.11 2.42 6.37
N ILE A 108 -11.40 2.54 6.05
CA ILE A 108 -12.00 1.86 4.90
C ILE A 108 -11.40 2.39 3.59
N TYR A 109 -11.25 3.72 3.45
CA TYR A 109 -10.63 4.30 2.26
C TYR A 109 -9.18 3.85 2.08
N LYS A 110 -8.42 3.74 3.17
CA LYS A 110 -7.04 3.26 3.18
C LYS A 110 -6.96 1.79 2.70
N ILE A 111 -7.86 0.92 3.15
CA ILE A 111 -7.94 -0.48 2.69
C ILE A 111 -8.27 -0.55 1.20
N VAL A 112 -9.33 0.13 0.78
CA VAL A 112 -9.77 0.12 -0.63
C VAL A 112 -8.68 0.67 -1.54
N HIS A 113 -8.01 1.75 -1.14
CA HIS A 113 -6.91 2.33 -1.90
C HIS A 113 -5.73 1.35 -2.05
N CYS A 114 -5.34 0.67 -0.97
CA CYS A 114 -4.29 -0.35 -1.00
C CYS A 114 -4.62 -1.49 -1.98
N ILE A 115 -5.85 -2.01 -1.93
CA ILE A 115 -6.33 -3.07 -2.85
C ILE A 115 -6.32 -2.59 -4.29
N LYS A 116 -6.85 -1.39 -4.56
CA LYS A 116 -6.89 -0.82 -5.92
C LYS A 116 -5.50 -0.57 -6.48
N LEU A 117 -4.56 -0.13 -5.64
CA LEU A 117 -3.18 0.08 -6.07
C LEU A 117 -2.49 -1.25 -6.40
N ALA A 118 -2.70 -2.28 -5.58
CA ALA A 118 -2.18 -3.63 -5.87
C ALA A 118 -2.77 -4.20 -7.18
N ASP A 119 -4.07 -4.03 -7.42
CA ASP A 119 -4.72 -4.47 -8.67
C ASP A 119 -4.22 -3.70 -9.90
N PHE A 120 -3.97 -2.40 -9.77
CA PHE A 120 -3.39 -1.56 -10.83
C PHE A 120 -2.00 -2.07 -11.25
N PHE A 121 -1.12 -2.32 -10.27
CA PHE A 121 0.24 -2.80 -10.57
C PHE A 121 0.31 -4.27 -10.98
N LYS A 122 -0.67 -5.09 -10.63
CA LYS A 122 -0.73 -6.48 -11.10
C LYS A 122 -0.97 -6.58 -12.61
N LYS A 123 -1.60 -5.57 -13.21
CA LYS A 123 -2.01 -5.53 -14.63
C LYS A 123 -1.01 -4.82 -15.54
N THR A 124 -0.06 -4.11 -14.95
CA THR A 124 0.92 -3.26 -15.65
C THR A 124 2.27 -3.95 -15.65
#